data_AF-G5LQV4-F1
#
_entry.id   AF-G5LQV4-F1
#
_cell.length_a   1.000
_cell.length_b   1.000
_cell.length_c   1.000
_cell.angle_alpha   90.00
_cell.angle_beta   90.00
_cell.angle_gamma   90.00
#
_symmetry.space_group_name_H-M   'P 1'
#
loop_
_entity.id
_entity.type
_entity.pdbx_description
1 polymer ?
#
loop_
_entity_poly.entity_id
_entity_poly.type
_entity_poly.pdbx_seq_one_letter_code
_entity_poly.pdbx_strand_id
1 'polypeptide(L)'
;MLNTVAALGLQTLSDPKGVQPIYAPAPVVRESVLQAYPQIADWLQPVFASLDEKTLQQLNARIAVEGLDAKKVAADYLRQKGWVK
;
A
#
# COMPACT_ATOMS: atom_id res chain seq x y z
N MET A 1 -12.33 4.75 -1.58
CA MET A 1 -12.96 4.97 -0.26
C MET A 1 -12.01 5.49 0.81
N LEU A 2 -10.71 5.10 0.84
CA LEU A 2 -9.77 5.59 1.86
C LEU A 2 -9.43 7.09 1.77
N ASN A 3 -9.42 7.67 0.57
CA ASN A 3 -9.03 9.07 0.37
C ASN A 3 -10.00 10.10 0.91
N THR A 4 -11.30 9.81 0.89
CA THR A 4 -12.32 10.73 1.41
C THR A 4 -12.29 10.81 2.93
N VAL A 5 -11.89 9.75 3.63
CA VAL A 5 -11.85 9.73 5.10
C VAL A 5 -10.82 10.72 5.63
N ALA A 6 -9.58 10.64 5.15
CA ALA A 6 -8.51 11.54 5.57
C ALA A 6 -8.76 13.00 5.14
N ALA A 7 -9.23 13.22 3.91
CA ALA A 7 -9.49 14.56 3.37
C ALA A 7 -10.59 15.33 4.13
N LEU A 8 -11.54 14.61 4.73
CA LEU A 8 -12.68 15.17 5.47
C LEU A 8 -12.45 15.23 6.98
N GLY A 9 -11.26 14.87 7.47
CA GLY A 9 -10.97 14.83 8.91
C GLY A 9 -11.72 13.73 9.67
N LEU A 10 -12.14 12.67 8.97
CA LEU A 10 -12.83 11.52 9.56
C LEU A 10 -11.83 10.46 10.03
N GLN A 11 -12.21 9.64 11.00
CA GLN A 11 -11.39 8.56 11.54
C GLN A 11 -12.06 7.20 11.31
N THR A 12 -11.28 6.20 10.90
CA THR A 12 -11.76 4.82 10.80
C THR A 12 -11.88 4.18 12.19
N LEU A 13 -12.93 3.39 12.38
CA LEU A 13 -13.11 2.56 13.57
C LEU A 13 -12.66 1.13 13.25
N SER A 14 -11.99 0.48 14.21
CA SER A 14 -11.63 -0.93 14.07
C SER A 14 -12.89 -1.81 14.10
N ASP A 15 -12.87 -2.90 13.33
CA ASP A 15 -13.88 -3.95 13.37
C ASP A 15 -13.32 -5.20 14.07
N PRO A 16 -13.26 -5.23 15.41
CA PRO A 16 -12.66 -6.35 16.15
C PRO A 16 -13.49 -7.64 16.03
N LYS A 17 -14.74 -7.56 15.56
CA LYS A 17 -15.62 -8.71 15.37
C LYS A 17 -15.59 -9.25 13.95
N GLY A 18 -14.86 -8.60 13.03
CA GLY A 18 -14.71 -9.04 11.65
C GLY A 18 -16.04 -9.20 10.92
N VAL A 19 -16.99 -8.29 11.19
CA VAL A 19 -18.30 -8.27 10.54
C VAL A 19 -18.13 -8.02 9.04
N GLN A 20 -17.14 -7.21 8.67
CA GLN A 20 -16.77 -6.96 7.28
C GLN A 20 -15.69 -7.93 6.79
N PRO A 21 -15.75 -8.38 5.51
CA PRO A 21 -14.65 -9.11 4.89
C PRO A 21 -13.35 -8.29 4.89
N ILE A 22 -12.23 -8.94 5.19
CA ILE A 22 -10.90 -8.31 5.17
C ILE A 22 -10.41 -8.20 3.72
N TYR A 23 -10.12 -6.98 3.27
CA TYR A 23 -9.51 -6.69 1.97
C TYR A 23 -8.06 -6.21 2.14
N ALA A 24 -7.14 -7.14 2.38
CA ALA A 24 -5.71 -6.85 2.46
C ALA A 24 -5.07 -6.91 1.06
N PRO A 25 -4.38 -5.86 0.60
CA PRO A 25 -3.71 -5.88 -0.69
C PRO A 25 -2.48 -6.81 -0.64
N ALA A 26 -2.34 -7.68 -1.64
CA ALA A 26 -1.17 -8.55 -1.79
C ALA A 26 -0.78 -8.69 -3.28
N PRO A 27 0.51 -8.84 -3.60
CA PRO A 27 0.93 -9.21 -4.95
C PRO A 27 0.46 -10.62 -5.29
N VAL A 28 -0.14 -10.78 -6.46
CA VAL A 28 -0.45 -12.09 -7.04
C VAL A 28 0.36 -12.25 -8.32
N VAL A 29 1.16 -13.31 -8.40
CA VAL A 29 2.07 -13.56 -9.53
C VAL A 29 1.88 -14.99 -10.03
N ARG A 30 2.02 -15.19 -11.34
CA ARG A 30 1.99 -16.53 -11.95
C ARG A 30 3.18 -17.36 -11.47
N GLU A 31 2.95 -18.63 -11.18
CA GLU A 31 3.98 -19.55 -10.69
C GLU A 31 5.23 -19.56 -11.58
N SER A 32 5.06 -19.68 -12.91
CA SER A 32 6.18 -19.69 -13.86
C SER A 32 7.09 -18.45 -13.74
N VAL A 33 6.52 -17.30 -13.40
CA VAL A 33 7.27 -16.04 -13.22
C VAL A 33 7.98 -16.03 -11.87
N LEU A 34 7.31 -16.49 -10.81
CA LEU A 34 7.92 -16.58 -9.49
C LEU A 34 9.06 -17.61 -9.45
N GLN A 35 8.94 -18.72 -10.18
CA GLN A 35 10.03 -19.70 -10.33
C GLN A 35 11.23 -19.10 -11.09
N ALA A 36 10.99 -18.25 -12.09
CA ALA A 36 12.05 -17.56 -12.82
C ALA A 36 12.72 -16.45 -11.97
N TYR A 37 11.97 -15.82 -11.07
CA TYR A 37 12.42 -14.71 -10.23
C TYR A 37 11.98 -14.91 -8.77
N PRO A 38 12.53 -15.92 -8.06
CA PRO A 38 12.10 -16.24 -6.70
C PRO A 38 12.35 -15.09 -5.72
N GLN A 39 13.31 -14.20 -6.02
CA GLN A 39 13.64 -13.04 -5.21
C GLN A 39 12.51 -12.00 -5.13
N ILE A 40 11.51 -12.06 -6.03
CA ILE A 40 10.32 -11.20 -5.96
C ILE A 40 9.64 -11.31 -4.61
N ALA A 41 9.58 -12.53 -4.03
CA ALA A 41 8.98 -12.74 -2.72
C ALA A 41 9.73 -11.94 -1.64
N ASP A 42 11.06 -12.07 -1.61
CA ASP A 42 11.91 -11.39 -0.62
C ASP A 42 11.89 -9.87 -0.79
N TRP A 43 11.82 -9.38 -2.03
CA TRP A 43 11.75 -7.95 -2.30
C TRP A 43 10.42 -7.33 -1.90
N LEU A 44 9.30 -8.03 -2.15
CA LEU A 44 7.97 -7.48 -1.88
C LEU A 44 7.50 -7.70 -0.44
N GLN A 45 8.04 -8.69 0.28
CA GLN A 45 7.68 -8.95 1.67
C GLN A 45 7.81 -7.69 2.56
N PRO A 46 8.96 -6.98 2.63
CA PRO A 46 9.09 -5.83 3.51
C PRO A 46 8.27 -4.64 3.01
N VAL A 47 8.05 -4.54 1.69
CA VAL A 47 7.24 -3.49 1.06
C VAL A 47 5.79 -3.60 1.52
N PHE A 48 5.17 -4.77 1.40
CA PHE A 48 3.77 -4.95 1.76
C PHE A 48 3.55 -5.01 3.27
N ALA A 49 4.54 -5.48 4.03
CA ALA A 49 4.50 -5.44 5.49
C ALA A 49 4.43 -4.00 6.05
N SER A 50 4.93 -3.00 5.32
CA SER A 50 4.88 -1.60 5.76
C SER A 50 3.66 -0.82 5.26
N LEU A 51 2.80 -1.43 4.45
CA LEU A 51 1.58 -0.80 3.92
C LEU A 51 0.40 -0.98 4.87
N ASP A 52 0.58 -0.52 6.11
CA ASP A 52 -0.52 -0.45 7.08
C ASP A 52 -1.59 0.58 6.64
N GLU A 53 -2.75 0.54 7.31
CA GLU A 53 -3.90 1.38 6.96
C GLU A 53 -3.55 2.86 6.90
N LYS A 54 -2.81 3.36 7.90
CA LYS A 54 -2.43 4.77 8.00
C LYS A 54 -1.48 5.16 6.86
N THR A 55 -0.53 4.30 6.55
CA THR A 55 0.42 4.51 5.45
C THR A 55 -0.31 4.54 4.11
N LEU A 56 -1.22 3.59 3.86
CA LEU A 56 -2.02 3.59 2.63
C LEU A 56 -2.93 4.80 2.52
N GLN A 57 -3.54 5.26 3.61
CA GLN A 57 -4.34 6.49 3.61
C GLN A 57 -3.50 7.71 3.22
N GLN A 58 -2.30 7.86 3.78
CA GLN A 58 -1.39 8.96 3.48
C GLN A 58 -0.93 8.95 2.02
N LEU A 59 -0.51 7.78 1.52
CA LEU A 59 -0.05 7.63 0.13
C LEU A 59 -1.18 7.91 -0.86
N ASN A 60 -2.38 7.41 -0.59
CA ASN A 60 -3.51 7.63 -1.49
C ASN A 60 -3.99 9.10 -1.42
N ALA A 61 -3.92 9.77 -0.27
CA ALA A 61 -4.34 11.17 -0.11
C ALA A 61 -3.46 12.11 -0.95
N ARG A 62 -2.15 11.87 -0.95
CA ARG A 62 -1.19 12.56 -1.84
C ARG A 62 -1.59 12.48 -3.32
N ILE A 63 -2.24 11.39 -3.73
CA ILE A 63 -2.67 11.20 -5.12
C ILE A 63 -4.01 11.91 -5.37
N ALA A 64 -5.06 11.59 -4.59
CA ALA A 64 -6.40 12.06 -4.93
C ALA A 64 -6.76 13.46 -4.40
N VAL A 65 -6.07 13.93 -3.36
CA VAL A 65 -6.33 15.24 -2.75
C VAL A 65 -5.29 16.25 -3.23
N GLU A 66 -4.01 15.91 -3.14
CA GLU A 66 -2.91 16.80 -3.54
C GLU A 66 -2.61 16.75 -5.04
N GLY A 67 -3.18 15.79 -5.77
CA GLY A 67 -3.03 15.68 -7.23
C GLY A 67 -1.64 15.22 -7.69
N LEU A 68 -0.85 14.56 -6.82
CA LEU A 68 0.47 14.07 -7.18
C LEU A 68 0.39 12.83 -8.08
N ASP A 69 1.36 12.71 -8.99
CA ASP A 69 1.49 11.53 -9.85
C ASP A 69 1.77 10.26 -9.01
N ALA A 70 1.01 9.20 -9.26
CA ALA A 70 1.08 7.97 -8.51
C ALA A 70 2.45 7.27 -8.62
N LYS A 71 3.12 7.35 -9.79
CA LYS A 71 4.47 6.77 -9.96
C LYS A 71 5.48 7.51 -9.10
N LYS A 72 5.37 8.85 -9.03
CA LYS A 72 6.22 9.67 -8.16
C LYS A 72 5.98 9.34 -6.68
N VAL A 73 4.72 9.26 -6.25
CA VAL A 73 4.37 8.91 -4.86
C VAL A 73 4.93 7.53 -4.48
N ALA A 74 4.80 6.53 -5.35
CA ALA A 74 5.37 5.21 -5.13
C ALA A 74 6.91 5.23 -5.08
N ALA A 75 7.58 5.90 -6.03
CA ALA A 75 9.03 5.99 -6.05
C ALA A 75 9.58 6.70 -4.80
N ASP A 76 8.95 7.80 -4.38
CA ASP A 76 9.34 8.54 -3.17
C ASP A 76 9.19 7.67 -1.91
N TYR A 77 8.09 6.91 -1.79
CA TYR A 77 7.89 6.01 -0.66
C TYR A 77 8.95 4.91 -0.60
N LEU A 78 9.24 4.26 -1.74
CA LEU A 78 10.26 3.23 -1.81
C LEU A 78 11.67 3.77 -1.52
N ARG A 79 11.99 5.00 -1.97
CA ARG A 79 13.26 5.68 -1.65
C ARG A 79 13.37 6.02 -0.16
N GLN A 80 12.31 6.57 0.42
CA GLN A 80 12.25 6.90 1.84
C GLN A 80 12.49 5.66 2.72
N LYS A 81 12.02 4.49 2.29
CA LYS A 81 12.23 3.21 2.96
C LYS A 81 13.59 2.55 2.63
N GLY A 82 14.37 3.13 1.71
CA GLY A 82 15.69 2.62 1.32
C GLY A 82 15.66 1.42 0.38
N TRP A 83 14.53 1.13 -0.27
CA TRP A 83 14.38 -0.03 -1.16
C TRP A 83 14.74 0.25 -2.62
N VAL A 84 14.77 1.52 -3.02
CA VAL A 84 15.22 1.97 -4.35
C VAL A 84 16.04 3.26 -4.22
N LYS A 85 16.84 3.58 -5.25
CA LYS A 85 17.66 4.80 -5.31
C LYS A 85 16.93 5.96 -5.99
#